data_AF-A0A224V4D1-F1
#
_entry.id   AF-A0A224V4D1-F1
#
_cell.length_a   1.000
_cell.length_b   1.000
_cell.length_c   1.000
_cell.angle_alpha   90.00
_cell.angle_beta   90.00
_cell.angle_gamma   90.00
#
_symmetry.space_group_name_H-M   'P 1'
#
loop_
_entity.id
_entity.type
_entity.pdbx_description
1 polymer ?
#
loop_
_entity_poly.entity_id
_entity_poly.type
_entity_poly.pdbx_seq_one_letter_code
_entity_poly.pdbx_strand_id
1 'polypeptide(L)'
;MNKIISAGQMEATLDVESASAIAPKAGIDLYTADTTGSKTTLPSSFYTNFMTAISNNYDQQLTSSMAPGAEVAADWSDKSATINQYNDAFNLLLEQAAAQGITVFQVSGDRGPWAVSSAKENHLTSTSPYQVIVGGTTLPYQKVIEAKVVTVEKERAWGDTYSSPEKDTKYSSFSGGGGGFSALNPTPRYQLGLPGVNTFRAINYLTFKNGKYSLTKDPQVITGTGNSRNLPDVAGNADAQNGYASFVSGNKITLNAKTHKPVMTPTQMWVVDGGTSFTTPQMAAANAVINSGLKTQFGFWNPQIYKFAQEADSPFNVLDDAENNDNLYYTGQPGMLYNQATGLGSINFEKLFGKFSQNQG
;
A
#
# COMPACT_ATOMS: atom_id res chain seq x y z
N MET A 1 -26.98 3.55 16.42
CA MET A 1 -25.97 3.28 15.38
C MET A 1 -26.44 3.90 14.07
N ASN A 2 -25.94 5.08 13.72
CA ASN A 2 -26.03 5.57 12.34
C ASN A 2 -24.80 4.99 11.63
N LYS A 3 -24.96 3.88 10.92
CA LYS A 3 -23.85 3.29 10.17
C LYS A 3 -24.01 3.75 8.72
N ILE A 4 -23.09 4.58 8.27
CA ILE A 4 -22.93 4.96 6.86
C ILE A 4 -22.43 3.73 6.10
N ILE A 5 -22.37 3.82 4.77
CA ILE A 5 -21.67 2.89 3.87
C ILE A 5 -20.42 2.31 4.57
N SER A 6 -20.26 1.00 4.54
CA SER A 6 -19.19 0.34 5.33
C SER A 6 -17.81 0.69 4.76
N ALA A 7 -16.78 0.69 5.62
CA ALA A 7 -15.40 0.90 5.18
C ALA A 7 -15.00 -0.09 4.07
N GLY A 8 -15.35 -1.38 4.21
CA GLY A 8 -15.09 -2.37 3.16
C GLY A 8 -15.84 -2.10 1.85
N GLN A 9 -17.02 -1.49 1.90
CA GLN A 9 -17.74 -1.07 0.69
C GLN A 9 -17.11 0.18 0.05
N MET A 10 -16.63 1.13 0.85
CA MET A 10 -15.85 2.26 0.35
C MET A 10 -14.57 1.77 -0.34
N GLU A 11 -13.85 0.85 0.30
CA GLU A 11 -12.62 0.23 -0.23
C GLU A 11 -12.87 -0.54 -1.53
N ALA A 12 -13.89 -1.41 -1.57
CA ALA A 12 -14.20 -2.13 -2.79
C ALA A 12 -14.63 -1.19 -3.93
N THR A 13 -15.30 -0.07 -3.60
CA THR A 13 -15.69 0.93 -4.61
C THR A 13 -14.49 1.69 -5.14
N LEU A 14 -13.62 2.19 -4.26
CA LEU A 14 -12.43 2.93 -4.68
C LEU A 14 -11.47 2.04 -5.46
N ASP A 15 -11.33 0.76 -5.11
CA ASP A 15 -10.48 -0.20 -5.85
C ASP A 15 -10.93 -0.32 -7.31
N VAL A 16 -12.23 -0.57 -7.51
CA VAL A 16 -12.82 -0.72 -8.85
C VAL A 16 -12.75 0.59 -9.63
N GLU A 17 -13.09 1.72 -9.02
CA GLU A 17 -13.04 3.03 -9.70
C GLU A 17 -11.61 3.41 -10.08
N SER A 18 -10.65 3.23 -9.17
CA SER A 18 -9.24 3.54 -9.38
C SER A 18 -8.64 2.68 -10.49
N ALA A 19 -8.93 1.38 -10.50
CA ALA A 19 -8.50 0.50 -11.59
C ALA A 19 -9.18 0.86 -12.92
N SER A 20 -10.50 1.08 -12.91
CA SER A 20 -11.29 1.40 -14.11
C SER A 20 -10.88 2.73 -14.75
N ALA A 21 -10.46 3.71 -13.95
CA ALA A 21 -10.00 5.00 -14.45
C ALA A 21 -8.73 4.87 -15.32
N ILE A 22 -7.86 3.92 -14.99
CA ILE A 22 -6.60 3.66 -15.71
C ILE A 22 -6.80 2.67 -16.87
N ALA A 23 -7.55 1.59 -16.65
CA ALA A 23 -7.78 0.54 -17.63
C ALA A 23 -9.28 0.31 -17.91
N PRO A 24 -10.01 1.27 -18.50
CA PRO A 24 -11.47 1.22 -18.62
C PRO A 24 -12.01 0.11 -19.53
N LYS A 25 -11.13 -0.58 -20.27
CA LYS A 25 -11.48 -1.72 -21.15
C LYS A 25 -11.11 -3.07 -20.56
N ALA A 26 -10.43 -3.11 -19.41
CA ALA A 26 -10.10 -4.36 -18.74
C ALA A 26 -11.35 -4.95 -18.08
N GLY A 27 -11.46 -6.28 -18.07
CA GLY A 27 -12.41 -6.97 -17.18
C GLY A 27 -11.98 -6.78 -15.73
N ILE A 28 -12.94 -6.62 -14.83
CA ILE A 28 -12.70 -6.49 -13.39
C ILE A 28 -13.49 -7.57 -12.67
N ASP A 29 -12.76 -8.50 -12.06
CA ASP A 29 -13.32 -9.55 -11.21
C ASP A 29 -13.12 -9.19 -9.74
N LEU A 30 -14.24 -9.10 -9.00
CA LEU A 30 -14.22 -8.80 -7.57
C LEU A 30 -14.32 -10.10 -6.76
N TYR A 31 -13.22 -10.46 -6.09
CA TYR A 31 -13.17 -11.62 -5.20
C TYR A 31 -13.59 -11.24 -3.78
N THR A 32 -14.84 -11.54 -3.41
CA THR A 32 -15.36 -11.33 -2.05
C THR A 32 -15.43 -12.63 -1.28
N ALA A 33 -14.92 -12.65 -0.05
CA ALA A 33 -15.02 -13.83 0.81
C ALA A 33 -16.37 -13.82 1.56
N ASP A 34 -17.00 -14.98 1.66
CA ASP A 34 -18.15 -15.17 2.55
C ASP A 34 -17.68 -15.60 3.94
N THR A 35 -18.13 -14.88 4.97
CA THR A 35 -17.81 -15.22 6.37
C THR A 35 -18.95 -16.05 6.95
N THR A 36 -18.68 -17.31 7.29
CA THR A 36 -19.68 -18.19 7.94
C THR A 36 -19.76 -17.93 9.45
N GLY A 37 -20.40 -16.83 9.85
CA GLY A 37 -20.49 -16.43 11.25
C GLY A 37 -19.11 -16.23 11.88
N SER A 38 -18.85 -16.83 13.04
CA SER A 38 -17.53 -16.80 13.70
C SER A 38 -16.61 -17.98 13.33
N LYS A 39 -17.01 -18.82 12.37
CA LYS A 39 -16.25 -20.04 11.99
C LYS A 39 -15.12 -19.75 11.01
N THR A 40 -15.23 -18.69 10.22
CA THR A 40 -14.18 -18.23 9.29
C THR A 40 -13.53 -16.97 9.86
N THR A 41 -12.21 -17.01 10.08
CA THR A 41 -11.44 -15.83 10.49
C THR A 41 -11.18 -14.92 9.29
N LEU A 42 -10.82 -13.65 9.54
CA LEU A 42 -10.40 -12.74 8.46
C LEU A 42 -9.15 -13.27 7.72
N PRO A 43 -8.07 -13.74 8.39
CA PRO A 43 -6.94 -14.37 7.72
C PRO A 43 -7.32 -15.54 6.82
N SER A 44 -8.16 -16.46 7.31
CA SER A 44 -8.65 -17.60 6.51
C SER A 44 -9.44 -17.14 5.28
N SER A 45 -10.33 -16.16 5.45
CA SER A 45 -11.13 -15.59 4.36
C SER A 45 -10.25 -14.93 3.28
N PHE A 46 -9.25 -14.17 3.71
CA PHE A 46 -8.29 -13.50 2.83
C PHE A 46 -7.45 -14.51 2.05
N TYR A 47 -6.96 -15.55 2.73
CA TYR A 47 -6.22 -16.65 2.10
C TYR A 47 -7.06 -17.36 1.04
N THR A 48 -8.31 -17.72 1.35
CA THR A 48 -9.19 -18.44 0.42
C THR A 48 -9.56 -17.63 -0.82
N ASN A 49 -9.66 -16.30 -0.71
CA ASN A 49 -9.89 -15.44 -1.87
C ASN A 49 -8.72 -15.44 -2.83
N PHE A 50 -7.50 -15.21 -2.32
CA PHE A 50 -6.29 -15.29 -3.14
C PHE A 50 -6.12 -16.69 -3.72
N MET A 51 -6.36 -17.74 -2.93
CA MET A 51 -6.30 -19.12 -3.39
C MET A 51 -7.26 -19.34 -4.56
N THR A 52 -8.49 -18.84 -4.47
CA THR A 52 -9.50 -18.96 -5.53
C THR A 52 -9.04 -18.22 -6.79
N ALA A 53 -8.65 -16.95 -6.68
CA ALA A 53 -8.22 -16.14 -7.83
C ALA A 53 -7.01 -16.75 -8.55
N ILE A 54 -5.98 -17.13 -7.80
CA ILE A 54 -4.73 -17.70 -8.33
C ILE A 54 -4.98 -19.10 -8.92
N SER A 55 -5.80 -19.93 -8.26
CA SER A 55 -6.10 -21.29 -8.76
C SER A 55 -6.96 -21.27 -10.02
N ASN A 56 -7.89 -20.31 -10.14
CA ASN A 56 -8.67 -20.12 -11.35
C ASN A 56 -7.80 -19.68 -12.53
N ASN A 57 -6.73 -18.92 -12.26
CA ASN A 57 -5.76 -18.48 -13.26
C ASN A 57 -6.40 -17.76 -14.46
N TYR A 58 -7.43 -16.94 -14.18
CA TYR A 58 -8.10 -16.11 -15.17
C TYR A 58 -7.52 -14.69 -15.22
N ASP A 59 -7.18 -14.14 -14.06
CA ASP A 59 -6.64 -12.79 -13.92
C ASP A 59 -5.12 -12.76 -14.01
N GLN A 60 -4.59 -11.87 -14.84
CA GLN A 60 -3.14 -11.69 -15.05
C GLN A 60 -2.53 -10.72 -14.03
N GLN A 61 -3.37 -9.99 -13.32
CA GLN A 61 -2.99 -9.12 -12.22
C GLN A 61 -4.04 -9.15 -11.12
N LEU A 62 -3.58 -9.14 -9.87
CA LEU A 62 -4.41 -9.04 -8.69
C LEU A 62 -3.98 -7.82 -7.90
N THR A 63 -4.92 -7.15 -7.23
CA THR A 63 -4.66 -6.03 -6.33
C THR A 63 -5.41 -6.24 -5.03
N SER A 64 -4.81 -5.81 -3.92
CA SER A 64 -5.54 -5.70 -2.66
C SER A 64 -5.13 -4.45 -1.91
N SER A 65 -6.15 -3.69 -1.52
CA SER A 65 -6.02 -2.51 -0.67
C SER A 65 -6.33 -2.80 0.80
N MET A 66 -6.33 -4.08 1.16
CA MET A 66 -6.52 -4.54 2.53
C MET A 66 -5.53 -5.64 2.90
N ALA A 67 -5.42 -5.92 4.19
CA ALA A 67 -4.65 -7.01 4.73
C ALA A 67 -5.41 -7.69 5.88
N PRO A 68 -5.15 -8.98 6.15
CA PRO A 68 -5.83 -9.68 7.23
C PRO A 68 -5.36 -9.26 8.64
N GLY A 69 -4.27 -8.50 8.73
CA GLY A 69 -3.71 -7.95 9.96
C GLY A 69 -2.34 -7.30 9.73
N ALA A 70 -1.71 -6.84 10.82
CA ALA A 70 -0.31 -6.44 10.82
C ALA A 70 0.60 -7.58 11.25
N GLU A 71 1.90 -7.48 10.98
CA GLU A 71 2.93 -8.48 11.32
C GLU A 71 3.29 -8.52 12.83
N VAL A 72 2.27 -8.42 13.69
CA VAL A 72 2.39 -8.41 15.14
C VAL A 72 1.81 -9.72 15.67
N ALA A 73 2.67 -10.66 16.05
CA ALA A 73 2.27 -12.00 16.48
C ALA A 73 1.24 -12.00 17.64
N ALA A 74 1.33 -11.03 18.56
CA ALA A 74 0.41 -10.91 19.69
C ALA A 74 -1.02 -10.48 19.28
N ASP A 75 -1.15 -9.80 18.14
CA ASP A 75 -2.43 -9.30 17.62
C ASP A 75 -3.01 -10.21 16.53
N TRP A 76 -2.35 -11.33 16.23
CA TRP A 76 -2.78 -12.27 15.21
C TRP A 76 -4.09 -12.95 15.60
N SER A 77 -5.10 -12.84 14.74
CA SER A 77 -6.49 -13.21 15.07
C SER A 77 -6.83 -14.66 14.71
N ASP A 78 -6.01 -15.35 13.92
CA ASP A 78 -6.26 -16.74 13.57
C ASP A 78 -5.76 -17.70 14.65
N LYS A 79 -6.61 -18.65 15.05
CA LYS A 79 -6.29 -19.67 16.06
C LYS A 79 -5.78 -20.97 15.45
N SER A 80 -6.01 -21.17 14.16
CA SER A 80 -5.63 -22.39 13.43
C SER A 80 -4.19 -22.36 12.92
N ALA A 81 -3.62 -21.17 12.73
CA ALA A 81 -2.23 -20.98 12.30
C ALA A 81 -1.61 -19.77 13.00
N THR A 82 -0.33 -19.89 13.36
CA THR A 82 0.49 -18.73 13.73
C THR A 82 0.71 -17.81 12.53
N ILE A 83 1.08 -16.55 12.78
CA ILE A 83 1.36 -15.60 11.71
C ILE A 83 2.49 -16.07 10.77
N ASN A 84 3.50 -16.77 11.30
CA ASN A 84 4.59 -17.33 10.48
C ASN A 84 4.08 -18.45 9.58
N GLN A 85 3.28 -19.38 10.10
CA GLN A 85 2.67 -20.44 9.29
C GLN A 85 1.73 -19.87 8.21
N TYR A 86 0.99 -18.82 8.53
CA TYR A 86 0.17 -18.11 7.55
C TYR A 86 1.03 -17.46 6.46
N ASN A 87 2.10 -16.75 6.85
CA ASN A 87 3.03 -16.12 5.92
C ASN A 87 3.69 -17.15 4.99
N ASP A 88 4.14 -18.28 5.52
CA ASP A 88 4.75 -19.35 4.73
C ASP A 88 3.76 -19.90 3.69
N ALA A 89 2.52 -20.20 4.11
CA ALA A 89 1.48 -20.68 3.21
C ALA A 89 1.10 -19.63 2.15
N PHE A 90 0.99 -18.36 2.55
CA PHE A 90 0.62 -17.27 1.63
C PHE A 90 1.77 -16.99 0.65
N ASN A 91 3.03 -17.08 1.08
CA ASN A 91 4.20 -17.01 0.19
C ASN A 91 4.19 -18.12 -0.86
N LEU A 92 3.90 -19.37 -0.48
CA LEU A 92 3.81 -20.48 -1.44
C LEU A 92 2.71 -20.23 -2.48
N LEU A 93 1.57 -19.71 -2.04
CA LEU A 93 0.46 -19.34 -2.93
C LEU A 93 0.85 -18.21 -3.90
N LEU A 94 1.56 -17.20 -3.43
CA LEU A 94 2.03 -16.09 -4.27
C LEU A 94 3.21 -16.49 -5.18
N GLU A 95 4.02 -17.46 -4.77
CA GLU A 95 5.02 -18.08 -5.64
C GLU A 95 4.35 -18.84 -6.80
N GLN A 96 3.24 -19.53 -6.53
CA GLN A 96 2.40 -20.11 -7.60
C GLN A 96 1.91 -19.03 -8.56
N ALA A 97 1.38 -17.91 -8.05
CA ALA A 97 0.96 -16.78 -8.89
C ALA A 97 2.10 -16.27 -9.78
N ALA A 98 3.29 -16.08 -9.20
CA ALA A 98 4.48 -15.67 -9.93
C ALA A 98 4.85 -16.67 -11.05
N ALA A 99 4.79 -17.98 -10.77
CA ALA A 99 5.05 -19.04 -11.75
C ALA A 99 4.00 -19.11 -12.87
N GLN A 100 2.75 -18.76 -12.57
CA GLN A 100 1.65 -18.65 -13.55
C GLN A 100 1.72 -17.35 -14.37
N GLY A 101 2.59 -16.41 -13.99
CA GLY A 101 2.69 -15.10 -14.62
C GLY A 101 1.62 -14.11 -14.17
N ILE A 102 1.03 -14.32 -12.98
CA ILE A 102 0.10 -13.39 -12.33
C ILE A 102 0.91 -12.40 -11.51
N THR A 103 0.69 -11.11 -11.73
CA THR A 103 1.32 -10.05 -10.93
C THR A 103 0.42 -9.68 -9.75
N VAL A 104 0.92 -9.76 -8.52
CA VAL A 104 0.12 -9.42 -7.33
C VAL A 104 0.61 -8.11 -6.73
N PHE A 105 -0.28 -7.11 -6.66
CA PHE A 105 -0.05 -5.81 -6.05
C PHE A 105 -0.72 -5.74 -4.68
N GLN A 106 -0.07 -5.08 -3.73
CA GLN A 106 -0.57 -4.93 -2.37
C GLN A 106 -0.17 -3.57 -1.81
N VAL A 107 -1.11 -2.92 -1.12
CA VAL A 107 -0.84 -1.67 -0.39
C VAL A 107 0.24 -1.84 0.67
N SER A 108 1.07 -0.83 0.86
CA SER A 108 2.02 -0.80 1.98
C SER A 108 1.38 -0.33 3.29
N GLY A 109 0.27 0.42 3.22
CA GLY A 109 -0.44 1.02 4.35
C GLY A 109 -0.30 2.55 4.41
N ASP A 110 -1.05 3.16 5.32
CA ASP A 110 -1.29 4.62 5.32
C ASP A 110 -0.85 5.34 6.60
N ARG A 111 0.04 4.72 7.38
CA ARG A 111 0.48 5.21 8.70
C ARG A 111 1.99 5.19 8.88
N GLY A 112 2.73 5.40 7.80
CA GLY A 112 4.20 5.29 7.81
C GLY A 112 4.64 3.87 8.15
N PRO A 113 5.75 3.67 8.90
CA PRO A 113 6.24 2.33 9.25
C PRO A 113 5.42 1.60 10.33
N TRP A 114 4.19 2.05 10.62
CA TRP A 114 3.35 1.56 11.72
C TRP A 114 1.91 1.28 11.28
N ALA A 115 1.69 0.14 10.62
CA ALA A 115 0.34 -0.32 10.25
C ALA A 115 -0.62 -0.31 11.46
N VAL A 116 -0.12 -0.71 12.63
CA VAL A 116 -0.74 -0.54 13.94
C VAL A 116 0.16 0.33 14.82
N SER A 117 -0.44 1.28 15.55
CA SER A 117 0.29 2.21 16.41
C SER A 117 1.10 1.49 17.49
N SER A 118 2.41 1.69 17.48
CA SER A 118 3.36 1.01 18.36
C SER A 118 4.68 1.78 18.47
N ALA A 119 5.46 1.50 19.52
CA ALA A 119 6.84 1.99 19.60
C ALA A 119 7.78 1.30 18.59
N LYS A 120 7.39 0.14 18.06
CA LYS A 120 8.16 -0.64 17.09
C LYS A 120 7.48 -0.60 15.72
N GLU A 121 8.28 -0.54 14.67
CA GLU A 121 7.78 -0.69 13.30
C GLU A 121 6.99 -1.99 13.15
N ASN A 122 5.98 -1.96 12.28
CA ASN A 122 5.19 -3.11 11.89
C ASN A 122 4.43 -2.78 10.59
N HIS A 123 4.38 -3.74 9.68
CA HIS A 123 3.74 -3.59 8.38
C HIS A 123 2.49 -4.46 8.23
N LEU A 124 1.69 -4.16 7.20
CA LEU A 124 0.56 -5.00 6.83
C LEU A 124 1.04 -6.36 6.34
N THR A 125 0.40 -7.43 6.82
CA THR A 125 0.63 -8.77 6.27
C THR A 125 0.16 -8.84 4.81
N SER A 126 0.83 -9.59 3.92
CA SER A 126 1.89 -10.55 4.21
C SER A 126 3.31 -10.00 4.19
N THR A 127 3.57 -8.85 3.55
CA THR A 127 4.92 -8.41 3.16
C THR A 127 5.68 -9.41 2.28
N SER A 128 4.99 -10.31 1.57
CA SER A 128 5.60 -11.37 0.75
C SER A 128 6.56 -10.83 -0.31
N PRO A 129 7.73 -11.48 -0.53
CA PRO A 129 8.62 -11.13 -1.63
C PRO A 129 8.04 -11.43 -3.02
N TYR A 130 6.87 -12.06 -3.14
CA TYR A 130 6.19 -12.32 -4.41
C TYR A 130 5.07 -11.32 -4.73
N GLN A 131 4.93 -10.26 -3.92
CA GLN A 131 4.04 -9.14 -4.20
C GLN A 131 4.83 -7.89 -4.54
N VAL A 132 4.30 -7.09 -5.47
CA VAL A 132 4.68 -5.69 -5.65
C VAL A 132 4.00 -4.89 -4.54
N ILE A 133 4.77 -4.41 -3.56
CA ILE A 133 4.24 -3.56 -2.50
C ILE A 133 4.27 -2.11 -2.95
N VAL A 134 3.12 -1.44 -2.86
CA VAL A 134 2.92 -0.10 -3.38
C VAL A 134 2.80 0.90 -2.23
N GLY A 135 3.76 1.82 -2.19
CA GLY A 135 3.85 2.94 -1.25
C GLY A 135 3.13 4.19 -1.71
N GLY A 136 3.23 5.23 -0.89
CA GLY A 136 2.56 6.50 -1.09
C GLY A 136 3.51 7.67 -1.32
N THR A 137 3.20 8.52 -2.30
CA THR A 137 3.82 9.82 -2.53
C THR A 137 2.81 10.95 -2.32
N THR A 138 3.32 12.17 -2.19
CA THR A 138 2.58 13.42 -2.25
C THR A 138 3.02 14.17 -3.50
N LEU A 139 2.07 14.47 -4.41
CA LEU A 139 2.33 15.36 -5.54
C LEU A 139 2.51 16.83 -5.12
N PRO A 140 3.11 17.69 -5.96
CA PRO A 140 3.27 19.11 -5.65
C PRO A 140 1.94 19.82 -5.39
N TYR A 141 1.88 20.62 -4.34
CA TYR A 141 0.73 21.48 -4.04
C TYR A 141 1.11 22.65 -3.14
N GLN A 142 0.23 23.66 -3.10
CA GLN A 142 0.24 24.68 -2.05
C GLN A 142 -1.17 24.85 -1.50
N LYS A 143 -1.33 24.68 -0.18
CA LYS A 143 -2.62 24.76 0.51
C LYS A 143 -2.49 25.42 1.87
N VAL A 144 -3.58 26.01 2.35
CA VAL A 144 -3.70 26.44 3.75
C VAL A 144 -4.29 25.28 4.55
N ILE A 145 -3.48 24.71 5.45
CA ILE A 145 -3.85 23.63 6.35
C ILE A 145 -3.68 24.17 7.77
N GLU A 146 -4.75 24.15 8.56
CA GLU A 146 -4.73 24.62 9.96
C GLU A 146 -4.15 26.03 10.14
N ALA A 147 -4.57 26.95 9.26
CA ALA A 147 -4.10 28.34 9.20
C ALA A 147 -2.59 28.50 8.90
N LYS A 148 -1.91 27.45 8.43
CA LYS A 148 -0.53 27.49 7.95
C LYS A 148 -0.50 27.21 6.45
N VAL A 149 0.36 27.93 5.73
CA VAL A 149 0.64 27.60 4.33
C VAL A 149 1.58 26.39 4.32
N VAL A 150 1.12 25.29 3.74
CA VAL A 150 1.91 24.10 3.45
C VAL A 150 2.21 24.09 1.97
N THR A 151 3.49 23.98 1.61
CA THR A 151 3.96 23.91 0.23
C THR A 151 4.78 22.64 0.05
N VAL A 152 4.42 21.87 -0.97
CA VAL A 152 5.16 20.72 -1.48
C VAL A 152 5.63 21.09 -2.89
N GLU A 153 6.92 21.31 -3.05
CA GLU A 153 7.49 21.88 -4.29
C GLU A 153 7.63 20.86 -5.41
N LYS A 154 7.95 19.61 -5.06
CA LYS A 154 8.12 18.48 -5.98
C LYS A 154 7.51 17.22 -5.36
N GLU A 155 7.28 16.20 -6.18
CA GLU A 155 6.83 14.90 -5.67
C GLU A 155 7.80 14.39 -4.59
N ARG A 156 7.25 13.85 -3.51
CA ARG A 156 7.99 13.34 -2.35
C ARG A 156 7.26 12.17 -1.72
N ALA A 157 7.91 11.44 -0.82
CA ALA A 157 7.25 10.46 0.03
C ALA A 157 6.07 11.07 0.80
N TRP A 158 5.02 10.29 0.99
CA TRP A 158 3.84 10.74 1.72
C TRP A 158 4.08 10.61 3.23
N GLY A 159 4.22 11.76 3.90
CA GLY A 159 4.32 11.89 5.35
C GLY A 159 3.65 13.18 5.81
N ASP A 160 2.48 13.06 6.44
CA ASP A 160 1.71 14.20 6.93
C ASP A 160 1.93 14.40 8.43
N THR A 161 2.86 15.29 8.77
CA THR A 161 3.12 15.77 10.14
C THR A 161 2.56 17.17 10.41
N TYR A 162 1.87 17.75 9.41
CA TYR A 162 1.47 19.17 9.40
C TYR A 162 -0.05 19.36 9.50
N SER A 163 -0.85 18.37 9.12
CA SER A 163 -2.27 18.29 9.46
C SER A 163 -2.42 17.71 10.86
N SER A 164 -3.37 18.19 11.66
CA SER A 164 -3.70 17.49 12.90
C SER A 164 -4.30 16.14 12.53
N PRO A 165 -3.85 15.04 13.16
CA PRO A 165 -4.61 13.80 13.10
C PRO A 165 -6.03 14.11 13.62
N GLU A 166 -7.05 13.50 13.02
CA GLU A 166 -8.45 13.74 13.43
C GLU A 166 -8.56 13.73 14.97
N LYS A 167 -9.30 14.71 15.52
CA LYS A 167 -9.50 14.86 16.96
C LYS A 167 -10.29 13.64 17.49
N ASP A 168 -9.55 12.60 17.87
CA ASP A 168 -9.97 11.32 18.47
C ASP A 168 -10.63 10.34 17.46
N THR A 169 -10.41 9.01 17.50
CA THR A 169 -10.61 8.17 18.68
C THR A 169 -9.64 6.98 18.78
N LYS A 170 -8.91 6.90 19.91
CA LYS A 170 -8.12 5.74 20.41
C LYS A 170 -6.67 5.57 19.93
N TYR A 171 -6.28 5.98 18.71
CA TYR A 171 -4.92 5.70 18.18
C TYR A 171 -4.12 6.87 17.57
N SER A 172 -4.71 8.06 17.39
CA SER A 172 -4.02 9.30 16.94
C SER A 172 -2.82 9.05 16.00
N SER A 173 -3.05 8.45 14.85
CA SER A 173 -2.00 8.14 13.86
C SER A 173 -1.90 9.27 12.84
N PHE A 174 -0.68 9.66 12.52
CA PHE A 174 -0.39 10.53 11.38
C PHE A 174 -0.49 9.70 10.09
N SER A 175 -0.85 10.35 8.99
CA SER A 175 -1.00 9.68 7.69
C SER A 175 0.33 9.67 6.93
N GLY A 176 0.65 8.56 6.27
CA GLY A 176 1.85 8.46 5.46
C GLY A 176 2.02 7.09 4.80
N GLY A 177 2.81 7.02 3.73
CA GLY A 177 3.01 5.77 2.98
C GLY A 177 3.71 4.69 3.81
N GLY A 178 3.18 3.48 3.83
CA GLY A 178 3.81 2.35 4.50
C GLY A 178 5.17 2.02 3.88
N GLY A 179 6.12 1.57 4.71
CA GLY A 179 7.46 1.22 4.26
C GLY A 179 8.45 1.03 5.41
N GLY A 180 9.49 0.23 5.18
CA GLY A 180 10.41 -0.24 6.22
C GLY A 180 10.97 -1.64 5.94
N PHE A 181 11.18 -2.42 6.99
CA PHE A 181 11.67 -3.80 6.91
C PHE A 181 10.62 -4.79 7.41
N SER A 182 10.36 -5.84 6.62
CA SER A 182 9.47 -6.94 7.01
C SER A 182 9.96 -7.64 8.30
N ALA A 183 9.02 -7.96 9.18
CA ALA A 183 9.26 -8.82 10.34
C ALA A 183 9.17 -10.32 10.00
N LEU A 184 8.61 -10.68 8.83
CA LEU A 184 8.26 -12.05 8.45
C LEU A 184 9.15 -12.63 7.34
N ASN A 185 9.66 -11.79 6.44
CA ASN A 185 10.32 -12.22 5.21
C ASN A 185 11.76 -11.71 5.12
N PRO A 186 12.75 -12.57 4.81
CA PRO A 186 14.13 -12.13 4.62
C PRO A 186 14.29 -11.31 3.34
N THR A 187 15.43 -10.62 3.19
CA THR A 187 15.72 -9.89 1.94
C THR A 187 15.75 -10.86 0.74
N PRO A 188 14.84 -10.72 -0.25
CA PRO A 188 14.86 -11.56 -1.44
C PRO A 188 16.05 -11.22 -2.33
N ARG A 189 16.51 -12.21 -3.10
CA ARG A 189 17.74 -12.10 -3.91
C ARG A 189 17.73 -10.92 -4.88
N TYR A 190 16.57 -10.55 -5.42
CA TYR A 190 16.46 -9.44 -6.37
C TYR A 190 16.64 -8.05 -5.72
N GLN A 191 16.50 -7.93 -4.40
CA GLN A 191 16.79 -6.68 -3.68
C GLN A 191 18.29 -6.57 -3.34
N LEU A 192 19.00 -7.70 -3.18
CA LEU A 192 20.38 -7.71 -2.73
C LEU A 192 21.31 -6.98 -3.72
N GLY A 193 22.12 -6.07 -3.18
CA GLY A 193 23.12 -5.31 -3.93
C GLY A 193 22.59 -4.03 -4.57
N LEU A 194 21.29 -3.78 -4.56
CA LEU A 194 20.75 -2.49 -5.00
C LEU A 194 21.14 -1.37 -4.02
N PRO A 195 21.72 -0.24 -4.48
CA PRO A 195 22.02 0.90 -3.63
C PRO A 195 20.80 1.40 -2.85
N GLY A 196 20.90 1.42 -1.51
CA GLY A 196 19.83 1.83 -0.60
C GLY A 196 18.99 0.70 -0.02
N VAL A 197 19.06 -0.52 -0.58
CA VAL A 197 18.48 -1.71 0.07
C VAL A 197 19.32 -2.08 1.28
N ASN A 198 18.66 -2.48 2.38
CA ASN A 198 19.30 -2.88 3.65
C ASN A 198 20.11 -1.78 4.34
N THR A 199 20.06 -0.56 3.84
CA THR A 199 20.48 0.66 4.53
C THR A 199 19.29 1.59 4.63
N PHE A 200 19.30 2.49 5.61
CA PHE A 200 18.28 3.53 5.68
C PHE A 200 18.84 4.84 6.24
N ARG A 201 18.15 5.91 5.88
CA ARG A 201 18.16 7.21 6.56
C ARG A 201 16.76 7.49 7.06
N ALA A 202 16.64 8.06 8.25
CA ALA A 202 15.38 8.38 8.89
C ALA A 202 15.49 9.65 9.73
N ILE A 203 14.34 10.23 10.07
CA ILE A 203 14.20 11.32 11.03
C ILE A 203 13.07 10.93 12.00
N ASN A 204 13.31 10.98 13.31
CA ASN A 204 12.32 10.55 14.31
C ASN A 204 11.25 11.62 14.60
N TYR A 205 10.44 11.97 13.60
CA TYR A 205 9.38 12.98 13.72
C TYR A 205 8.33 12.67 14.78
N LEU A 206 8.11 11.39 15.08
CA LEU A 206 7.06 10.95 15.99
C LEU A 206 7.63 10.22 17.22
N THR A 207 7.03 10.50 18.37
CA THR A 207 7.27 9.79 19.64
C THR A 207 6.00 9.05 20.07
N PHE A 208 6.10 7.75 20.32
CA PHE A 208 4.99 6.93 20.82
C PHE A 208 5.05 6.76 22.34
N LYS A 209 4.00 7.18 23.04
CA LYS A 209 3.87 7.03 24.51
C LYS A 209 2.41 6.89 24.91
N ASN A 210 2.13 5.98 25.86
CA ASN A 210 0.79 5.74 26.40
C ASN A 210 -0.28 5.48 25.32
N GLY A 211 0.08 4.73 24.27
CA GLY A 211 -0.83 4.38 23.18
C GLY A 211 -1.06 5.49 22.15
N LYS A 212 -0.28 6.58 22.18
CA LYS A 212 -0.47 7.76 21.30
C LYS A 212 0.84 8.24 20.71
N TYR A 213 0.78 8.74 19.48
CA TYR A 213 1.87 9.49 18.87
C TYR A 213 1.77 10.98 19.21
N SER A 214 2.93 11.63 19.22
CA SER A 214 3.09 13.08 19.31
C SER A 214 4.28 13.49 18.46
N LEU A 215 4.29 14.74 17.98
CA LEU A 215 5.45 15.29 17.29
C LEU A 215 6.64 15.35 18.26
N THR A 216 7.78 14.83 17.81
CA THR A 216 9.05 14.95 18.51
C THR A 216 9.51 16.40 18.46
N LYS A 217 9.86 16.96 19.63
CA LYS A 217 10.24 18.38 19.75
C LYS A 217 11.50 18.72 18.96
N ASP A 218 12.53 17.87 19.06
CA ASP A 218 13.85 18.06 18.49
C ASP A 218 14.25 16.80 17.68
N PRO A 219 13.66 16.60 16.49
CA PRO A 219 13.90 15.41 15.69
C PRO A 219 15.38 15.32 15.26
N GLN A 220 15.90 14.10 15.21
CA GLN A 220 17.28 13.74 14.93
C GLN A 220 17.34 12.83 13.72
N VAL A 221 18.39 13.00 12.93
CA VAL A 221 18.72 12.09 11.83
C VAL A 221 19.23 10.78 12.41
N ILE A 222 18.71 9.67 11.88
CA ILE A 222 19.08 8.31 12.22
C ILE A 222 19.50 7.61 10.93
N THR A 223 20.59 6.87 10.97
CA THR A 223 21.03 6.01 9.87
C THR A 223 21.29 4.62 10.40
N GLY A 224 21.05 3.60 9.59
CA GLY A 224 21.30 2.23 10.00
C GLY A 224 21.14 1.23 8.87
N THR A 225 21.04 -0.03 9.27
CA THR A 225 20.90 -1.17 8.35
C THR A 225 19.75 -2.07 8.78
N GLY A 226 19.13 -2.73 7.81
CA GLY A 226 18.20 -3.85 8.00
C GLY A 226 18.67 -5.07 7.22
N ASN A 227 18.06 -6.23 7.45
CA ASN A 227 18.41 -7.48 6.76
C ASN A 227 17.20 -8.30 6.30
N SER A 228 16.01 -7.74 6.42
CA SER A 228 14.76 -8.33 5.98
C SER A 228 14.26 -7.68 4.68
N ARG A 229 13.21 -8.24 4.09
CA ARG A 229 12.60 -7.67 2.89
C ARG A 229 12.30 -6.17 3.10
N ASN A 230 12.81 -5.35 2.19
CA ASN A 230 12.58 -3.91 2.21
C ASN A 230 11.25 -3.60 1.53
N LEU A 231 10.51 -2.63 2.07
CA LEU A 231 9.21 -2.16 1.59
C LEU A 231 9.21 -0.63 1.48
N PRO A 232 8.40 -0.01 0.60
CA PRO A 232 7.65 -0.62 -0.51
C PRO A 232 8.58 -0.91 -1.72
N ASP A 233 8.08 -1.56 -2.78
CA ASP A 233 8.87 -1.73 -4.02
C ASP A 233 8.84 -0.46 -4.89
N VAL A 234 7.66 0.17 -5.01
CA VAL A 234 7.38 1.35 -5.83
C VAL A 234 6.37 2.23 -5.10
N ALA A 235 6.18 3.48 -5.52
CA ALA A 235 5.20 4.38 -4.91
C ALA A 235 4.44 5.22 -5.95
N GLY A 236 3.25 5.67 -5.58
CA GLY A 236 2.45 6.62 -6.36
C GLY A 236 1.61 7.50 -5.45
N ASN A 237 0.92 8.48 -6.03
CA ASN A 237 0.26 9.50 -5.21
C ASN A 237 -0.79 8.89 -4.29
N ALA A 238 -0.68 9.21 -3.01
CA ALA A 238 -1.52 8.71 -1.93
C ALA A 238 -1.92 9.82 -0.94
N ASP A 239 -1.53 11.06 -1.16
CA ASP A 239 -1.83 12.14 -0.23
C ASP A 239 -3.28 12.65 -0.41
N ALA A 240 -4.09 12.58 0.65
CA ALA A 240 -5.46 13.10 0.63
C ALA A 240 -5.52 14.61 0.35
N GLN A 241 -4.44 15.35 0.61
CA GLN A 241 -4.34 16.77 0.28
C GLN A 241 -4.37 17.03 -1.23
N ASN A 242 -4.08 16.05 -2.08
CA ASN A 242 -4.25 16.13 -3.54
C ASN A 242 -4.77 14.80 -4.08
N GLY A 243 -5.67 14.20 -3.32
CA GLY A 243 -6.16 12.85 -3.53
C GLY A 243 -7.14 12.73 -4.69
N TYR A 244 -7.84 11.61 -4.69
CA TYR A 244 -8.70 11.17 -5.77
C TYR A 244 -10.16 11.33 -5.38
N ALA A 245 -11.00 11.66 -6.37
CA ALA A 245 -12.44 11.67 -6.20
C ALA A 245 -13.02 10.28 -6.46
N SER A 246 -13.82 9.77 -5.54
CA SER A 246 -14.58 8.52 -5.69
C SER A 246 -16.08 8.72 -5.48
N PHE A 247 -16.89 7.96 -6.21
CA PHE A 247 -18.35 8.02 -6.14
C PHE A 247 -18.93 6.79 -5.44
N VAL A 248 -19.15 6.92 -4.14
CA VAL A 248 -19.62 5.79 -3.34
C VAL A 248 -21.15 5.77 -3.30
N SER A 249 -21.73 4.61 -3.63
CA SER A 249 -23.15 4.34 -3.49
C SER A 249 -23.41 3.17 -2.55
N GLY A 250 -24.45 3.25 -1.72
CA GLY A 250 -24.78 2.21 -0.76
C GLY A 250 -25.99 2.55 0.12
N ASN A 251 -26.26 1.72 1.12
CA ASN A 251 -27.36 1.96 2.06
C ASN A 251 -26.85 2.60 3.35
N LYS A 252 -27.38 3.77 3.69
CA LYS A 252 -27.24 4.36 5.02
C LYS A 252 -28.21 3.68 5.98
N ILE A 253 -27.70 3.13 7.08
CA ILE A 253 -28.51 2.51 8.13
C ILE A 253 -28.71 3.53 9.24
N THR A 254 -29.96 3.94 9.44
CA THR A 254 -30.37 4.79 10.58
C THR A 254 -31.35 4.05 11.46
N LEU A 255 -31.54 4.49 12.71
CA LEU A 255 -32.60 3.96 13.56
C LEU A 255 -33.83 4.86 13.44
N ASN A 256 -34.99 4.25 13.21
CA ASN A 256 -36.25 4.97 13.31
C ASN A 256 -36.43 5.51 14.73
N ALA A 257 -36.65 6.83 14.87
CA ALA A 257 -36.74 7.49 16.16
C ALA A 257 -37.86 6.99 17.08
N LYS A 258 -38.93 6.39 16.52
CA LYS A 258 -40.07 5.87 17.28
C LYS A 258 -39.93 4.37 17.54
N THR A 259 -39.64 3.59 16.50
CA THR A 259 -39.67 2.13 16.59
C THR A 259 -38.32 1.51 16.95
N HIS A 260 -37.23 2.29 16.94
CA HIS A 260 -35.86 1.84 17.11
C HIS A 260 -35.43 0.73 16.13
N LYS A 261 -36.20 0.53 15.04
CA LYS A 261 -35.87 -0.42 13.98
C LYS A 261 -34.88 0.20 12.99
N PRO A 262 -33.98 -0.60 12.39
CA PRO A 262 -33.10 -0.12 11.34
C PRO A 262 -33.91 0.27 10.10
N VAL A 263 -33.57 1.42 9.53
CA VAL A 263 -34.08 1.94 8.26
C VAL A 263 -32.89 2.06 7.32
N MET A 264 -32.97 1.37 6.18
CA MET A 264 -31.99 1.45 5.11
C MET A 264 -32.43 2.50 4.10
N THR A 265 -31.60 3.50 3.86
CA THR A 265 -31.85 4.55 2.86
C THR A 265 -30.73 4.52 1.82
N PRO A 266 -31.02 4.29 0.54
CA PRO A 266 -30.03 4.43 -0.52
C PRO A 266 -29.40 5.83 -0.46
N THR A 267 -28.08 5.88 -0.50
CA THR A 267 -27.28 7.10 -0.41
C THR A 267 -26.16 7.03 -1.43
N GLN A 268 -25.85 8.18 -2.02
CA GLN A 268 -24.74 8.38 -2.94
C GLN A 268 -23.93 9.58 -2.46
N MET A 269 -22.62 9.52 -2.59
CA MET A 269 -21.74 10.62 -2.20
C MET A 269 -20.45 10.61 -2.99
N TRP A 270 -19.97 11.82 -3.30
CA TRP A 270 -18.59 12.03 -3.71
C TRP A 270 -17.71 12.17 -2.47
N VAL A 271 -16.58 11.48 -2.47
CA VAL A 271 -15.52 11.58 -1.47
C VAL A 271 -14.24 11.95 -2.19
N VAL A 272 -13.44 12.83 -1.59
CA VAL A 272 -12.05 13.06 -2.02
C VAL A 272 -11.16 12.56 -0.90
N ASP A 273 -10.30 11.59 -1.20
CA ASP A 273 -9.41 10.97 -0.21
C ASP A 273 -8.09 10.52 -0.86
N GLY A 274 -7.15 10.10 -0.02
CA GLY A 274 -5.88 9.49 -0.41
C GLY A 274 -5.74 8.10 0.19
N GLY A 275 -4.51 7.63 0.27
CA GLY A 275 -4.15 6.30 0.71
C GLY A 275 -3.43 5.53 -0.38
N THR A 276 -2.55 4.64 0.05
CA THR A 276 -1.93 3.64 -0.82
C THR A 276 -2.99 2.77 -1.51
N SER A 277 -4.16 2.66 -0.89
CA SER A 277 -5.39 2.08 -1.43
C SER A 277 -5.83 2.63 -2.79
N PHE A 278 -5.55 3.89 -3.11
CA PHE A 278 -5.89 4.44 -4.43
C PHE A 278 -4.84 4.09 -5.48
N THR A 279 -3.56 4.23 -5.15
CA THR A 279 -2.48 4.03 -6.13
C THR A 279 -2.23 2.56 -6.44
N THR A 280 -2.49 1.62 -5.52
CA THR A 280 -2.25 0.18 -5.74
C THR A 280 -3.11 -0.41 -6.87
N PRO A 281 -4.46 -0.24 -6.87
CA PRO A 281 -5.29 -0.68 -7.98
C PRO A 281 -4.99 0.05 -9.30
N GLN A 282 -4.53 1.31 -9.25
CA GLN A 282 -4.05 2.02 -10.43
C GLN A 282 -2.80 1.36 -11.03
N MET A 283 -1.86 0.89 -10.20
CA MET A 283 -0.67 0.16 -10.67
C MET A 283 -1.03 -1.20 -11.26
N ALA A 284 -1.98 -1.93 -10.65
CA ALA A 284 -2.49 -3.16 -11.23
C ALA A 284 -3.17 -2.92 -12.58
N ALA A 285 -3.97 -1.87 -12.70
CA ALA A 285 -4.58 -1.48 -13.97
C ALA A 285 -3.54 -1.03 -15.01
N ALA A 286 -2.50 -0.30 -14.61
CA ALA A 286 -1.40 0.05 -15.50
C ALA A 286 -0.65 -1.21 -16.01
N ASN A 287 -0.50 -2.24 -15.16
CA ASN A 287 0.00 -3.54 -15.60
C ASN A 287 -0.91 -4.20 -16.64
N ALA A 288 -2.24 -4.10 -16.47
CA ALA A 288 -3.19 -4.58 -17.48
C ALA A 288 -3.02 -3.88 -18.83
N VAL A 289 -2.82 -2.56 -18.81
CA VAL A 289 -2.53 -1.76 -20.03
C VAL A 289 -1.21 -2.19 -20.66
N ILE A 290 -0.15 -2.36 -19.87
CA ILE A 290 1.15 -2.87 -20.34
C ILE A 290 0.96 -4.24 -21.01
N ASN A 291 0.33 -5.20 -20.32
CA ASN A 291 0.09 -6.54 -20.84
C ASN A 291 -0.71 -6.51 -22.15
N SER A 292 -1.67 -5.59 -22.31
CA SER A 292 -2.45 -5.45 -23.55
C SER A 292 -1.61 -5.04 -24.77
N GLY A 293 -0.44 -4.42 -24.54
CA GLY A 293 0.50 -4.03 -25.59
C GLY A 293 1.64 -5.04 -25.83
N LEU A 294 1.75 -6.09 -25.01
CA LEU A 294 2.82 -7.09 -25.08
C LEU A 294 2.36 -8.37 -25.80
N LYS A 295 3.31 -9.16 -26.32
CA LYS A 295 2.99 -10.47 -26.94
C LYS A 295 2.75 -11.55 -25.90
N THR A 296 3.51 -11.50 -24.82
CA THR A 296 3.38 -12.37 -23.65
C THR A 296 3.25 -11.51 -22.40
N GLN A 297 2.47 -11.98 -21.42
CA GLN A 297 2.45 -11.35 -20.11
C GLN A 297 3.83 -11.47 -19.44
N PHE A 298 4.27 -10.43 -18.76
CA PHE A 298 5.59 -10.43 -18.11
C PHE A 298 5.57 -11.05 -16.70
N GLY A 299 4.39 -11.08 -16.07
CA GLY A 299 4.17 -11.70 -14.77
C GLY A 299 4.92 -11.02 -13.64
N PHE A 300 5.57 -11.77 -12.77
CA PHE A 300 6.18 -11.27 -11.54
C PHE A 300 7.20 -10.13 -11.76
N TRP A 301 6.84 -8.91 -11.36
CA TRP A 301 7.62 -7.68 -11.61
C TRP A 301 8.94 -7.61 -10.85
N ASN A 302 8.98 -8.01 -9.57
CA ASN A 302 10.05 -7.57 -8.66
C ASN A 302 11.46 -7.88 -9.19
N PRO A 303 11.82 -9.09 -9.65
CA PRO A 303 13.15 -9.33 -10.20
C PRO A 303 13.55 -8.39 -11.34
N GLN A 304 12.57 -7.97 -12.13
CA GLN A 304 12.77 -7.18 -13.34
C GLN A 304 12.86 -5.69 -13.03
N ILE A 305 11.96 -5.16 -12.20
CA ILE A 305 11.97 -3.74 -11.84
C ILE A 305 13.24 -3.38 -11.06
N TYR A 306 13.74 -4.27 -10.19
CA TYR A 306 15.01 -4.05 -9.49
C TYR A 306 16.23 -4.12 -10.42
N LYS A 307 16.14 -4.88 -11.52
CA LYS A 307 17.14 -4.86 -12.59
C LYS A 307 17.06 -3.54 -13.36
N PHE A 308 15.87 -3.15 -13.83
CA PHE A 308 15.66 -1.93 -14.62
C PHE A 308 16.03 -0.65 -13.87
N ALA A 309 15.85 -0.64 -12.55
CA ALA A 309 16.23 0.50 -11.71
C ALA A 309 17.73 0.83 -11.77
N GLN A 310 18.58 -0.15 -12.09
CA GLN A 310 20.03 0.02 -12.19
C GLN A 310 20.50 0.45 -13.58
N GLU A 311 19.59 0.51 -14.55
CA GLU A 311 19.91 0.88 -15.93
C GLU A 311 19.93 2.41 -16.08
N ALA A 312 20.78 2.93 -16.98
CA ALA A 312 20.96 4.38 -17.15
C ALA A 312 19.67 5.11 -17.58
N ASP A 313 18.82 4.42 -18.32
CA ASP A 313 17.49 4.85 -18.74
C ASP A 313 16.38 4.22 -17.88
N SER A 314 16.62 4.17 -16.56
CA SER A 314 15.67 3.66 -15.56
C SER A 314 14.25 4.23 -15.77
N PRO A 315 13.20 3.39 -15.61
CA PRO A 315 11.82 3.83 -15.67
C PRO A 315 11.36 4.48 -14.35
N PHE A 316 12.21 4.55 -13.32
CA PHE A 316 11.83 5.08 -12.02
C PHE A 316 12.34 6.50 -11.80
N ASN A 317 11.48 7.35 -11.26
CA ASN A 317 11.83 8.63 -10.69
C ASN A 317 12.14 8.42 -9.20
N VAL A 318 13.44 8.34 -8.88
CA VAL A 318 13.90 8.10 -7.51
C VAL A 318 13.65 9.34 -6.65
N LEU A 319 13.04 9.14 -5.48
CA LEU A 319 12.76 10.19 -4.50
C LEU A 319 13.76 10.09 -3.35
N ASP A 320 15.00 10.54 -3.58
CA ASP A 320 16.15 10.32 -2.68
C ASP A 320 16.49 11.51 -1.76
N ASP A 321 15.75 12.61 -1.84
CA ASP A 321 15.93 13.78 -0.98
C ASP A 321 15.95 13.39 0.50
N ALA A 322 16.96 13.89 1.23
CA ALA A 322 17.09 13.66 2.67
C ALA A 322 16.04 14.42 3.50
N GLU A 323 15.64 15.59 3.04
CA GLU A 323 14.75 16.49 3.77
C GLU A 323 13.44 16.64 3.01
N ASN A 324 12.34 16.89 3.73
CA ASN A 324 11.01 17.06 3.14
C ASN A 324 10.59 15.92 2.22
N ASN A 325 11.03 14.68 2.50
CA ASN A 325 10.75 13.48 1.72
C ASN A 325 10.83 12.29 2.66
N ASP A 326 9.76 12.08 3.42
CA ASP A 326 9.67 11.04 4.43
C ASP A 326 8.29 10.39 4.51
N ASN A 327 8.25 9.20 5.11
CA ASN A 327 7.01 8.50 5.41
C ASN A 327 6.67 8.52 6.91
N LEU A 328 6.87 9.66 7.57
CA LEU A 328 6.80 9.86 9.03
C LEU A 328 8.03 9.36 9.82
N TYR A 329 8.94 8.62 9.17
CA TYR A 329 10.18 8.15 9.79
C TYR A 329 11.31 8.00 8.77
N TYR A 330 11.19 7.06 7.83
CA TYR A 330 12.21 6.84 6.82
C TYR A 330 12.19 8.01 5.82
N THR A 331 13.38 8.49 5.44
CA THR A 331 13.55 9.55 4.46
C THR A 331 14.09 8.99 3.15
N GLY A 332 14.17 9.82 2.11
CA GLY A 332 15.07 9.55 0.99
C GLY A 332 16.52 9.34 1.46
N GLN A 333 17.27 8.57 0.66
CA GLN A 333 18.68 8.28 0.88
C GLN A 333 19.49 8.91 -0.26
N PRO A 334 20.08 10.11 -0.07
CA PRO A 334 20.72 10.83 -1.17
C PRO A 334 21.75 9.99 -1.93
N GLY A 335 21.60 9.94 -3.26
CA GLY A 335 22.45 9.18 -4.17
C GLY A 335 22.18 7.67 -4.23
N MET A 336 21.20 7.16 -3.49
CA MET A 336 20.77 5.76 -3.56
C MET A 336 19.61 5.60 -4.54
N LEU A 337 19.44 4.38 -5.07
CA LEU A 337 18.34 4.05 -6.00
C LEU A 337 17.06 3.63 -5.26
N TYR A 338 17.17 3.35 -3.97
CA TYR A 338 16.08 2.85 -3.14
C TYR A 338 16.05 3.53 -1.78
N ASN A 339 14.86 3.73 -1.23
CA ASN A 339 14.67 4.07 0.18
C ASN A 339 13.38 3.45 0.74
N GLN A 340 13.32 3.29 2.06
CA GLN A 340 12.20 2.64 2.74
C GLN A 340 10.93 3.50 2.78
N ALA A 341 10.96 4.74 2.31
CA ALA A 341 9.77 5.59 2.24
C ALA A 341 8.99 5.39 0.92
N THR A 342 9.68 5.17 -0.19
CA THR A 342 9.09 5.17 -1.55
C THR A 342 9.58 4.03 -2.45
N GLY A 343 10.45 3.15 -1.95
CA GLY A 343 11.01 2.06 -2.71
C GLY A 343 11.94 2.57 -3.81
N LEU A 344 11.72 2.08 -5.03
CA LEU A 344 12.38 2.58 -6.25
C LEU A 344 11.87 3.97 -6.68
N GLY A 345 10.81 4.49 -6.06
CA GLY A 345 10.18 5.77 -6.39
C GLY A 345 8.95 5.64 -7.28
N SER A 346 8.59 6.72 -7.98
CA SER A 346 7.44 6.77 -8.88
C SER A 346 7.78 6.25 -10.27
N ILE A 347 6.78 5.71 -10.99
CA ILE A 347 6.99 4.95 -12.23
C ILE A 347 6.67 5.83 -13.45
N ASN A 348 7.59 5.89 -14.40
CA ASN A 348 7.29 6.25 -15.78
C ASN A 348 6.83 4.99 -16.55
N PHE A 349 5.52 4.85 -16.72
CA PHE A 349 4.93 3.66 -17.33
C PHE A 349 5.27 3.47 -18.81
N GLU A 350 5.53 4.54 -19.56
CA GLU A 350 5.98 4.45 -20.96
C GLU A 350 7.37 3.81 -21.04
N LYS A 351 8.31 4.27 -20.22
CA LYS A 351 9.64 3.65 -20.11
C LYS A 351 9.54 2.22 -19.63
N LEU A 352 8.72 1.95 -18.60
CA LEU A 352 8.55 0.60 -18.06
C LEU A 352 8.00 -0.36 -19.13
N PHE A 353 7.00 0.08 -19.91
CA PHE A 353 6.50 -0.67 -21.05
C PHE A 353 7.60 -0.95 -22.09
N GLY A 354 8.43 0.05 -22.39
CA GLY A 354 9.60 -0.10 -23.26
C GLY A 354 10.58 -1.17 -22.76
N LYS A 355 10.88 -1.17 -21.45
CA LYS A 355 11.74 -2.19 -20.82
C LYS A 355 11.16 -3.59 -20.95
N PHE A 356 9.87 -3.77 -20.68
CA PHE A 356 9.25 -5.08 -20.83
C PHE A 356 9.20 -5.54 -22.30
N SER A 357 8.89 -4.64 -23.23
CA SER A 357 8.81 -4.97 -24.66
C SER A 357 10.14 -5.44 -25.24
N GLN A 358 11.26 -4.80 -24.87
CA GLN A 358 12.59 -5.14 -25.36
C GLN A 358 13.06 -6.52 -24.88
N ASN A 359 12.60 -6.98 -23.71
CA ASN A 359 12.99 -8.26 -23.12
C ASN A 359 12.15 -9.46 -23.63
N GLN A 360 11.27 -9.27 -24.64
CA GLN A 360 10.56 -10.36 -25.33
C GLN A 360 11.24 -10.81 -26.63
N GLY A 361 12.40 -10.22 -26.96
CA GLY A 361 13.17 -10.46 -28.17
C GLY A 361 14.06 -11.69 -28.13
#